data_AF-A0A7V6AR19-F1
#
_entry.id   AF-A0A7V6AR19-F1
#
_cell.length_a   1.000
_cell.length_b   1.000
_cell.length_c   1.000
_cell.angle_alpha   90.00
_cell.angle_beta   90.00
_cell.angle_gamma   90.00
#
_symmetry.space_group_name_H-M   'P 1'
#
loop_
_entity.id
_entity.type
_entity.pdbx_description
1 polymer ?
#
loop_
_entity_poly.entity_id
_entity_poly.type
_entity_poly.pdbx_seq_one_letter_code
_entity_poly.pdbx_strand_id
1 'polypeptide(L)'
;MSFARRTYWAIAISAVVLLIAGSAFGEILAPKFRVLYWSGGALDSLLYQPIRSGGNDAYICHNGGPDGIFCDSINYGREPKLALKEDWHWTRRSFIRFNTIVAEFDSLEACELWLYKFGTSTHANWVQAYLVEGAWDEMTITWLNAPEVNMSIASDRWTPPFPDWEGWLSLDIKPIYESWATGPNYGLQLRQQDFDSDDGQDFYSADYLFCSLSIDALEVAQETECDGEILVEICYEVSDPLVDSVFTALVVYDSTERIPATTIRETVPGYPSPNLGWVSPGRYCFYWDMGADYSGREGCDFTVKIGAHNSTASILTVTDSFHIPDAEGVAWDGEDLWVTRSWYVSPDDTQRVYRVDPVTHEIYPDSCVADELFAGYTADCVWHDDHLWIMGGGLSAQRAKLFKFDASTCTIVD
;
A
#
# COMPACT_ATOMS: atom_id res chain seq x y z
N MET A 1 49.50 -14.53 -33.21
CA MET A 1 48.95 -14.56 -31.84
C MET A 1 49.32 -13.25 -31.15
N SER A 2 48.41 -12.29 -31.18
CA SER A 2 48.52 -11.02 -30.46
C SER A 2 47.69 -11.15 -29.20
N PHE A 3 48.33 -11.08 -28.03
CA PHE A 3 47.61 -10.95 -26.76
C PHE A 3 47.18 -9.49 -26.62
N ALA A 4 45.90 -9.21 -26.88
CA ALA A 4 45.29 -7.95 -26.49
C ALA A 4 45.27 -7.89 -24.96
N ARG A 5 46.08 -6.99 -24.38
CA ARG A 5 45.97 -6.63 -22.96
C ARG A 5 44.64 -5.94 -22.76
N ARG A 6 43.76 -6.52 -21.93
CA ARG A 6 42.57 -5.84 -21.41
C ARG A 6 43.03 -4.65 -20.57
N THR A 7 42.73 -3.45 -21.03
CA THR A 7 42.87 -2.22 -20.25
C THR A 7 41.52 -1.99 -19.59
N TYR A 8 41.45 -2.14 -18.27
CA TYR A 8 40.25 -1.83 -17.49
C TYR A 8 40.23 -0.32 -17.22
N TRP A 9 39.23 0.39 -17.75
CA TRP A 9 38.91 1.74 -17.30
C TRP A 9 37.92 1.59 -16.15
N ALA A 10 38.31 2.03 -14.95
CA ALA A 10 37.40 2.11 -13.81
C ALA A 10 36.62 3.41 -13.95
N ILE A 11 35.32 3.31 -14.24
CA ILE A 11 34.40 4.45 -14.26
C ILE A 11 33.97 4.71 -12.82
N ALA A 12 34.14 5.94 -12.35
CA ALA A 12 33.75 6.36 -11.01
C ALA A 12 32.28 6.82 -11.01
N ILE A 13 31.34 5.87 -11.06
CA ILE A 13 29.91 6.19 -10.93
C ILE A 13 29.63 6.59 -9.47
N SER A 14 29.25 7.84 -9.24
CA SER A 14 28.77 8.28 -7.94
C SER A 14 27.27 7.98 -7.84
N ALA A 15 26.92 6.81 -7.30
CA ALA A 15 25.54 6.50 -6.95
C ALA A 15 25.14 7.34 -5.72
N VAL A 16 24.30 8.36 -5.92
CA VAL A 16 23.69 9.11 -4.83
C VAL A 16 22.29 8.54 -4.60
N VAL A 17 22.17 7.62 -3.64
CA VAL A 17 20.88 7.20 -3.11
C VAL A 17 20.30 8.37 -2.33
N LEU A 18 19.50 9.21 -3.00
CA LEU A 18 18.72 10.25 -2.33
C LEU A 18 17.47 9.59 -1.75
N LEU A 19 17.63 8.98 -0.57
CA LEU A 19 16.49 8.66 0.28
C LEU A 19 15.77 9.99 0.57
N ILE A 20 14.58 10.20 -0.01
CA ILE A 20 13.63 11.16 0.57
C ILE A 20 13.14 10.47 1.85
N ALA A 21 13.98 10.54 2.88
CA ALA A 21 13.80 9.86 4.14
C ALA A 21 12.63 10.50 4.89
N GLY A 22 11.44 9.95 4.69
CA GLY A 22 10.43 9.92 5.72
C GLY A 22 10.82 8.86 6.76
N SER A 23 11.63 9.26 7.75
CA SER A 23 12.00 8.53 8.98
C SER A 23 12.97 7.33 8.84
N ALA A 24 13.94 7.29 9.76
CA ALA A 24 14.91 6.21 9.94
C ALA A 24 14.21 4.87 10.22
N PHE A 25 14.81 3.76 9.78
CA PHE A 25 14.45 2.36 10.06
C PHE A 25 13.69 2.17 11.38
N GLY A 26 12.37 2.34 11.32
CA GLY A 26 11.49 2.21 12.46
C GLY A 26 11.15 0.74 12.58
N GLU A 27 11.45 0.13 13.73
CA GLU A 27 10.86 -1.15 14.07
C GLU A 27 9.33 -1.06 13.91
N ILE A 28 8.69 -2.06 13.27
CA ILE A 28 7.22 -2.11 13.23
C ILE A 28 6.71 -2.24 14.66
N LEU A 29 5.98 -1.21 15.12
CA LEU A 29 5.50 -1.10 16.51
C LEU A 29 4.14 -1.78 16.74
N ALA A 30 3.56 -2.40 15.71
CA ALA A 30 2.32 -3.17 15.78
C ALA A 30 2.43 -4.43 16.66
N PRO A 31 1.32 -5.04 17.12
CA PRO A 31 1.34 -6.24 17.95
C PRO A 31 2.17 -7.37 17.32
N LYS A 32 2.93 -8.09 18.15
CA LYS A 32 3.69 -9.29 17.73
C LYS A 32 3.34 -10.45 18.62
N PHE A 33 3.31 -11.65 18.08
CA PHE A 33 3.06 -12.86 18.85
C PHE A 33 4.15 -13.89 18.59
N ARG A 34 4.91 -14.23 19.63
CA ARG A 34 6.01 -15.19 19.57
C ARG A 34 5.58 -16.52 20.17
N VAL A 35 5.78 -17.61 19.43
CA VAL A 35 5.59 -18.98 19.91
C VAL A 35 6.93 -19.69 19.92
N LEU A 36 7.33 -20.22 21.07
CA LEU A 36 8.48 -21.10 21.25
C LEU A 36 7.97 -22.51 21.54
N TYR A 37 8.38 -23.48 20.74
CA TYR A 37 7.86 -24.85 20.80
C TYR A 37 8.92 -25.87 20.40
N TRP A 38 8.76 -27.10 20.89
CA TRP A 38 9.59 -28.23 20.50
C TRP A 38 8.91 -29.03 19.37
N SER A 39 9.67 -29.41 18.36
CA SER A 39 9.22 -30.31 17.30
C SER A 39 10.37 -31.20 16.81
N GLY A 40 10.18 -32.52 16.86
CA GLY A 40 11.20 -33.49 16.45
C GLY A 40 12.47 -33.43 17.30
N GLY A 41 12.36 -32.99 18.56
CA GLY A 41 13.49 -32.83 19.48
C GLY A 41 14.35 -31.58 19.26
N ALA A 42 13.92 -30.62 18.45
CA ALA A 42 14.54 -29.31 18.31
C ALA A 42 13.59 -28.21 18.83
N LEU A 43 14.17 -27.16 19.44
CA LEU A 43 13.45 -25.95 19.82
C LEU A 43 13.35 -25.03 18.59
N ASP A 44 12.13 -24.62 18.25
CA ASP A 44 11.84 -23.73 17.14
C ASP A 44 11.06 -22.50 17.65
N SER A 45 11.03 -21.45 16.82
CA SER A 45 10.36 -20.20 17.12
C SER A 45 9.62 -19.65 15.91
N LEU A 46 8.38 -19.21 16.11
CA LEU A 46 7.63 -18.46 15.12
C LEU A 46 7.20 -17.11 15.67
N LEU A 47 7.20 -16.12 14.77
CA LEU A 47 6.75 -14.76 15.05
C LEU A 47 5.60 -14.44 14.11
N TYR A 48 4.45 -14.08 14.69
CA TYR A 48 3.26 -13.66 13.98
C TYR A 48 3.02 -12.17 14.20
N GLN A 49 2.46 -11.51 13.20
CA GLN A 49 1.95 -10.14 13.30
C GLN A 49 0.56 -10.09 12.66
N PRO A 50 -0.39 -9.32 13.20
CA PRO A 50 -1.66 -9.11 12.53
C PRO A 50 -1.40 -8.34 11.22
N ILE A 51 -2.02 -8.80 10.13
CA ILE A 51 -1.96 -8.11 8.84
C ILE A 51 -2.96 -6.96 8.88
N ARG A 52 -2.52 -5.76 8.48
CA ARG A 52 -3.33 -4.53 8.40
C ARG A 52 -4.67 -4.70 7.67
N SER A 53 -4.66 -5.33 6.50
CA SER A 53 -5.87 -5.57 5.71
C SER A 53 -6.66 -6.81 6.15
N GLY A 54 -6.18 -7.49 7.20
CA GLY A 54 -6.62 -8.82 7.57
C GLY A 54 -7.81 -8.88 8.52
N GLY A 55 -8.31 -7.76 9.04
CA GLY A 55 -9.47 -7.82 9.92
C GLY A 55 -9.12 -8.32 11.32
N ASN A 56 -8.01 -7.87 11.92
CA ASN A 56 -7.35 -8.61 12.98
C ASN A 56 -7.10 -7.83 14.27
N ASP A 57 -7.28 -6.52 14.31
CA ASP A 57 -7.36 -5.81 15.58
C ASP A 57 -8.31 -4.60 15.58
N ALA A 58 -8.97 -4.40 16.70
CA ALA A 58 -9.90 -3.29 16.87
C ALA A 58 -10.02 -2.96 18.34
N TYR A 59 -10.43 -1.74 18.69
CA TYR A 59 -10.97 -1.50 20.02
C TYR A 59 -12.45 -1.18 19.97
N ILE A 60 -13.12 -1.42 21.10
CA ILE A 60 -14.49 -1.05 21.34
C ILE A 60 -14.54 -0.08 22.51
N CYS A 61 -15.57 0.75 22.54
CA CYS A 61 -15.74 1.77 23.57
C CYS A 61 -17.16 1.70 24.13
N HIS A 62 -17.30 1.89 25.43
CA HIS A 62 -18.58 2.13 26.08
C HIS A 62 -18.48 3.39 26.92
N ASN A 63 -19.52 4.22 26.87
CA ASN A 63 -19.65 5.38 27.72
C ASN A 63 -20.83 5.15 28.68
N GLY A 64 -20.53 5.06 29.98
CA GLY A 64 -21.53 4.97 31.04
C GLY A 64 -21.99 6.34 31.55
N GLY A 65 -21.34 7.42 31.10
CA GLY A 65 -21.55 8.78 31.59
C GLY A 65 -22.81 9.48 31.05
N PRO A 66 -23.33 10.47 31.78
CA PRO A 66 -24.51 11.25 31.40
C PRO A 66 -24.28 12.21 30.21
N ASP A 67 -23.04 12.32 29.71
CA ASP A 67 -22.61 13.33 28.75
C ASP A 67 -23.10 13.08 27.31
N GLY A 68 -23.86 11.99 27.09
CA GLY A 68 -24.58 11.76 25.83
C GLY A 68 -23.73 11.39 24.62
N ILE A 69 -22.43 11.11 24.80
CA ILE A 69 -21.56 10.60 23.73
C ILE A 69 -21.67 9.08 23.69
N PHE A 70 -22.40 8.55 22.70
CA PHE A 70 -22.56 7.11 22.49
C PHE A 70 -21.41 6.58 21.63
N CYS A 71 -20.37 6.01 22.26
CA CYS A 71 -19.28 5.33 21.55
C CYS A 71 -19.50 3.81 21.39
N ASP A 72 -20.59 3.29 21.95
CA ASP A 72 -20.96 1.87 21.96
C ASP A 72 -21.31 1.31 20.58
N SER A 73 -21.81 2.16 19.67
CA SER A 73 -22.11 1.81 18.29
C SER A 73 -21.02 2.20 17.28
N ILE A 74 -19.89 2.76 17.74
CA ILE A 74 -18.80 3.19 16.86
C ILE A 74 -17.82 2.03 16.68
N ASN A 75 -17.49 1.74 15.43
CA ASN A 75 -16.44 0.81 15.07
C ASN A 75 -15.09 1.55 15.02
N TYR A 76 -14.07 1.00 15.67
CA TYR A 76 -12.72 1.54 15.69
C TYR A 76 -11.69 0.58 15.07
N GLY A 77 -12.12 -0.32 14.17
CA GLY A 77 -11.23 -1.30 13.53
C GLY A 77 -10.32 -0.73 12.45
N ARG A 78 -10.18 0.60 12.37
CA ARG A 78 -9.20 1.29 11.51
C ARG A 78 -8.34 2.28 12.28
N GLU A 79 -8.52 2.32 13.59
CA GLU A 79 -7.76 3.25 14.41
C GLU A 79 -6.30 2.77 14.45
N PRO A 80 -5.32 3.67 14.31
CA PRO A 80 -3.89 3.34 14.36
C PRO A 80 -3.42 3.00 15.78
N LYS A 81 -4.35 2.69 16.69
CA LYS A 81 -4.09 2.35 18.07
C LYS A 81 -5.11 1.37 18.61
N LEU A 82 -4.67 0.62 19.61
CA LEU A 82 -5.47 -0.17 20.53
C LEU A 82 -5.58 0.61 21.84
N ALA A 83 -6.77 0.68 22.40
CA ALA A 83 -7.05 1.44 23.61
C ALA A 83 -7.65 0.53 24.70
N LEU A 84 -7.10 0.64 25.90
CA LEU A 84 -7.57 -0.03 27.10
C LEU A 84 -7.96 1.01 28.14
N LYS A 85 -9.14 0.87 28.71
CA LYS A 85 -9.60 1.73 29.81
C LYS A 85 -10.74 1.05 30.56
N GLU A 86 -10.80 1.18 31.86
CA GLU A 86 -11.93 0.71 32.65
C GLU A 86 -12.18 1.72 33.79
N ASP A 87 -13.07 2.70 33.55
CA ASP A 87 -13.51 3.64 34.59
C ASP A 87 -15.04 3.83 34.56
N TRP A 88 -15.58 4.68 35.44
CA TRP A 88 -17.03 4.89 35.56
C TRP A 88 -17.67 5.60 34.36
N HIS A 89 -16.87 6.29 33.55
CA HIS A 89 -17.34 7.08 32.42
C HIS A 89 -17.06 6.36 31.11
N TRP A 90 -15.90 5.73 30.95
CA TRP A 90 -15.36 5.18 29.72
C TRP A 90 -14.74 3.81 29.97
N THR A 91 -15.28 2.80 29.29
CA THR A 91 -14.63 1.50 29.15
C THR A 91 -14.13 1.35 27.71
N ARG A 92 -12.87 0.95 27.55
CA ARG A 92 -12.27 0.60 26.25
C ARG A 92 -11.58 -0.75 26.35
N ARG A 93 -11.83 -1.60 25.36
CA ARG A 93 -11.28 -2.95 25.28
C ARG A 93 -10.78 -3.18 23.87
N SER A 94 -9.65 -3.84 23.74
CA SER A 94 -9.06 -4.13 22.43
C SER A 94 -9.16 -5.61 22.11
N PHE A 95 -9.42 -5.94 20.86
CA PHE A 95 -9.46 -7.29 20.33
C PHE A 95 -8.30 -7.47 19.36
N ILE A 96 -7.63 -8.62 19.43
CA ILE A 96 -6.54 -8.98 18.53
C ILE A 96 -6.72 -10.44 18.12
N ARG A 97 -6.57 -10.74 16.83
CA ARG A 97 -6.57 -12.09 16.26
C ARG A 97 -5.34 -12.30 15.38
N PHE A 98 -4.75 -13.47 15.46
CA PHE A 98 -3.68 -13.91 14.57
C PHE A 98 -4.23 -15.00 13.64
N ASN A 99 -4.08 -14.86 12.33
CA ASN A 99 -4.68 -15.79 11.36
C ASN A 99 -3.99 -17.16 11.31
N THR A 100 -2.73 -17.23 11.75
CA THR A 100 -1.92 -18.46 11.68
C THR A 100 -1.59 -18.95 13.08
N ILE A 101 -1.78 -20.24 13.31
CA ILE A 101 -1.38 -20.94 14.53
C ILE A 101 -0.64 -22.23 14.14
N VAL A 102 0.36 -22.65 14.94
CA VAL A 102 0.91 -24.00 14.85
C VAL A 102 0.00 -24.95 15.59
N ALA A 103 -0.59 -25.90 14.87
CA ALA A 103 -1.44 -26.92 15.47
C ALA A 103 -0.66 -28.17 15.92
N GLU A 104 0.56 -28.37 15.42
CA GLU A 104 1.37 -29.58 15.70
C GLU A 104 2.73 -29.22 16.32
N PHE A 105 2.92 -29.61 17.56
CA PHE A 105 4.19 -29.49 18.31
C PHE A 105 4.28 -30.60 19.37
N ASP A 106 5.50 -30.98 19.75
CA ASP A 106 5.73 -31.97 20.82
C ASP A 106 5.41 -31.38 22.19
N SER A 107 5.87 -30.15 22.43
CA SER A 107 5.56 -29.37 23.63
C SER A 107 5.68 -27.88 23.36
N LEU A 108 4.90 -27.10 24.10
CA LEU A 108 4.91 -25.65 24.04
C LEU A 108 5.82 -25.11 25.15
N GLU A 109 6.84 -24.34 24.77
CA GLU A 109 7.74 -23.70 25.73
C GLU A 109 7.13 -22.40 26.24
N ALA A 110 6.89 -21.43 25.34
CA ALA A 110 6.37 -20.11 25.67
C ALA A 110 5.50 -19.51 24.54
N CYS A 111 4.53 -18.67 24.92
CA CYS A 111 3.66 -17.94 24.00
C CYS A 111 3.53 -16.50 24.47
N GLU A 112 4.16 -15.57 23.78
CA GLU A 112 4.26 -14.19 24.25
C GLU A 112 3.62 -13.21 23.26
N LEU A 113 2.64 -12.45 23.74
CA LEU A 113 2.07 -11.31 23.02
C LEU A 113 2.88 -10.06 23.38
N TRP A 114 3.51 -9.45 22.39
CA TRP A 114 4.27 -8.21 22.51
C TRP A 114 3.45 -7.04 21.97
N LEU A 115 3.34 -5.98 22.75
CA LEU A 115 2.60 -4.76 22.41
C LEU A 115 3.51 -3.55 22.66
N TYR A 116 3.54 -2.61 21.74
CA TYR A 116 4.28 -1.37 21.93
C TYR A 116 3.35 -0.30 22.52
N LYS A 117 3.64 0.11 23.75
CA LYS A 117 2.94 1.19 24.43
C LYS A 117 3.44 2.54 23.97
N PHE A 118 2.52 3.48 23.74
CA PHE A 118 2.85 4.88 23.55
C PHE A 118 2.05 5.79 24.49
N GLY A 119 2.55 7.00 24.72
CA GLY A 119 2.03 7.91 25.73
C GLY A 119 2.40 7.54 27.17
N THR A 120 2.16 8.47 28.08
CA THR A 120 2.44 8.30 29.51
C THR A 120 1.12 8.16 30.27
N SER A 121 0.88 6.99 30.86
CA SER A 121 -0.13 6.81 31.91
C SER A 121 0.51 7.19 33.23
N THR A 122 -0.19 7.96 34.06
CA THR A 122 0.29 8.33 35.39
C THR A 122 -0.12 7.32 36.47
N HIS A 123 -1.01 6.40 36.13
CA HIS A 123 -1.54 5.38 37.02
C HIS A 123 -1.09 3.97 36.65
N ALA A 124 -0.94 3.16 37.70
CA ALA A 124 -0.46 1.80 37.65
C ALA A 124 -1.63 0.83 37.44
N ASN A 125 -1.93 0.53 36.18
CA ASN A 125 -3.10 -0.27 35.82
C ASN A 125 -2.72 -1.74 35.58
N TRP A 126 -3.66 -2.64 35.81
CA TRP A 126 -3.51 -4.06 35.51
C TRP A 126 -4.05 -4.35 34.11
N VAL A 127 -3.24 -4.96 33.24
CA VAL A 127 -3.72 -5.44 31.93
C VAL A 127 -3.69 -6.96 31.90
N GLN A 128 -4.73 -7.54 31.30
CA GLN A 128 -4.84 -8.98 31.08
C GLN A 128 -5.55 -9.25 29.75
N ALA A 129 -5.15 -10.34 29.08
CA ALA A 129 -5.84 -10.86 27.91
C ALA A 129 -6.78 -12.02 28.30
N TYR A 130 -7.89 -12.15 27.57
CA TYR A 130 -8.86 -13.25 27.71
C TYR A 130 -9.17 -13.88 26.36
N LEU A 131 -9.47 -15.17 26.37
CA LEU A 131 -9.93 -15.88 25.18
C LEU A 131 -11.31 -15.33 24.73
N VAL A 132 -11.43 -15.02 23.44
CA VAL A 132 -12.71 -14.63 22.83
C VAL A 132 -13.49 -15.88 22.40
N GLU A 133 -14.79 -15.95 22.72
CA GLU A 133 -15.60 -17.16 22.50
C GLU A 133 -16.41 -17.16 21.19
N GLY A 134 -16.43 -16.04 20.46
CA GLY A 134 -17.22 -15.89 19.24
C GLY A 134 -16.48 -15.18 18.11
N ALA A 135 -16.88 -15.47 16.88
CA ALA A 135 -16.36 -14.78 15.70
C ALA A 135 -16.69 -13.28 15.76
N TRP A 136 -15.77 -12.47 15.26
CA TRP A 136 -15.93 -11.03 15.08
C TRP A 136 -15.21 -10.57 13.82
N ASP A 137 -15.62 -9.40 13.35
CA ASP A 137 -15.08 -8.73 12.18
C ASP A 137 -14.63 -7.33 12.60
N GLU A 138 -13.35 -7.04 12.41
CA GLU A 138 -12.71 -5.74 12.68
C GLU A 138 -13.51 -4.57 12.13
N MET A 139 -14.11 -4.71 10.93
CA MET A 139 -14.82 -3.62 10.25
C MET A 139 -16.23 -3.37 10.79
N THR A 140 -16.73 -4.25 11.67
CA THR A 140 -18.10 -4.13 12.20
C THR A 140 -18.20 -4.30 13.71
N ILE A 141 -17.13 -4.70 14.39
CA ILE A 141 -17.13 -4.85 15.85
C ILE A 141 -17.33 -3.49 16.54
N THR A 142 -18.20 -3.50 17.53
CA THR A 142 -18.63 -2.38 18.36
C THR A 142 -18.86 -2.93 19.77
N TRP A 143 -19.13 -2.08 20.75
CA TRP A 143 -19.48 -2.59 22.07
C TRP A 143 -20.76 -3.42 22.06
N LEU A 144 -21.73 -3.04 21.22
CA LEU A 144 -23.06 -3.66 21.16
C LEU A 144 -23.06 -5.08 20.55
N ASN A 145 -22.08 -5.42 19.72
CA ASN A 145 -21.99 -6.71 19.05
C ASN A 145 -20.69 -7.48 19.34
N ALA A 146 -19.86 -6.99 20.27
CA ALA A 146 -18.64 -7.68 20.67
C ALA A 146 -18.97 -9.06 21.26
N PRO A 147 -18.21 -10.12 20.90
CA PRO A 147 -18.40 -11.44 21.48
C PRO A 147 -17.99 -11.47 22.96
N GLU A 148 -18.60 -12.40 23.69
CA GLU A 148 -18.24 -12.70 25.07
C GLU A 148 -16.81 -13.27 25.16
N VAL A 149 -16.23 -13.18 26.37
CA VAL A 149 -14.89 -13.67 26.67
C VAL A 149 -14.91 -14.71 27.78
N ASN A 150 -14.04 -15.71 27.64
CA ASN A 150 -13.86 -16.72 28.68
C ASN A 150 -12.94 -16.18 29.79
N MET A 151 -13.55 -15.69 30.86
CA MET A 151 -12.82 -15.12 32.00
C MET A 151 -11.95 -16.15 32.77
N SER A 152 -12.13 -17.46 32.52
CA SER A 152 -11.32 -18.52 33.15
C SER A 152 -10.06 -18.89 32.36
N ILE A 153 -9.99 -18.49 31.09
CA ILE A 153 -8.83 -18.70 30.22
C ILE A 153 -8.23 -17.34 29.91
N ALA A 154 -7.20 -16.99 30.68
CA ALA A 154 -6.58 -15.68 30.65
C ALA A 154 -5.06 -15.79 30.55
N SER A 155 -4.42 -14.73 30.06
CA SER A 155 -2.97 -14.58 30.12
C SER A 155 -2.48 -14.46 31.57
N ASP A 156 -1.17 -14.40 31.74
CA ASP A 156 -0.60 -13.74 32.91
C ASP A 156 -1.07 -12.27 33.01
N ARG A 157 -0.67 -11.60 34.08
CA ARG A 157 -1.06 -10.21 34.32
C ARG A 157 0.17 -9.33 34.30
N TRP A 158 0.08 -8.19 33.62
CA TRP A 158 0.97 -7.08 33.95
C TRP A 158 0.64 -6.61 35.36
N THR A 159 1.50 -6.98 36.31
CA THR A 159 1.44 -6.53 37.69
C THR A 159 1.94 -5.09 37.79
N PRO A 160 1.15 -4.16 38.34
CA PRO A 160 1.58 -2.84 38.76
C PRO A 160 2.96 -2.80 39.47
N PRO A 161 3.73 -1.72 39.28
CA PRO A 161 3.37 -0.55 38.48
C PRO A 161 3.46 -0.81 36.99
N PHE A 162 2.42 -0.42 36.26
CA PHE A 162 2.51 -0.38 34.81
C PHE A 162 3.54 0.67 34.40
N PRO A 163 4.39 0.41 33.40
CA PRO A 163 5.42 1.35 33.01
C PRO A 163 4.86 2.72 32.61
N ASP A 164 5.44 3.78 33.20
CA ASP A 164 5.18 5.17 32.83
C ASP A 164 5.93 5.61 31.56
N TRP A 165 6.68 4.68 30.95
CA TRP A 165 7.44 4.88 29.72
C TRP A 165 6.79 4.26 28.48
N GLU A 166 7.28 4.64 27.30
CA GLU A 166 6.90 4.07 25.99
C GLU A 166 7.85 2.94 25.61
N GLY A 167 7.32 1.85 25.05
CA GLY A 167 8.13 0.72 24.62
C GLY A 167 7.39 -0.61 24.60
N TRP A 168 8.16 -1.67 24.32
CA TRP A 168 7.64 -3.03 24.23
C TRP A 168 7.33 -3.63 25.60
N LEU A 169 6.14 -4.23 25.69
CA LEU A 169 5.66 -4.99 26.83
C LEU A 169 5.18 -6.35 26.34
N SER A 170 5.40 -7.40 27.12
CA SER A 170 5.01 -8.77 26.75
C SER A 170 4.09 -9.42 27.78
N LEU A 171 3.05 -10.12 27.32
CA LEU A 171 2.15 -10.97 28.10
C LEU A 171 2.36 -12.44 27.73
N ASP A 172 2.45 -13.32 28.73
CA ASP A 172 2.37 -14.76 28.51
C ASP A 172 0.91 -15.16 28.27
N ILE A 173 0.59 -15.49 27.01
CA ILE A 173 -0.72 -15.91 26.54
C ILE A 173 -0.82 -17.43 26.32
N LYS A 174 0.11 -18.22 26.89
CA LYS A 174 0.13 -19.68 26.74
C LYS A 174 -1.21 -20.37 27.00
N PRO A 175 -1.98 -20.06 28.06
CA PRO A 175 -3.28 -20.70 28.29
C PRO A 175 -4.30 -20.43 27.16
N ILE A 176 -4.25 -19.23 26.58
CA ILE A 176 -5.10 -18.84 25.45
C ILE A 176 -4.66 -19.58 24.19
N TYR A 177 -3.34 -19.64 23.93
CA TYR A 177 -2.80 -20.34 22.76
C TYR A 177 -3.08 -21.84 22.77
N GLU A 178 -2.97 -22.52 23.93
CA GLU A 178 -3.32 -23.94 24.07
C GLU A 178 -4.80 -24.19 23.72
N SER A 179 -5.68 -23.22 24.01
CA SER A 179 -7.08 -23.27 23.62
C SER A 179 -7.28 -23.10 22.12
N TRP A 180 -6.53 -22.19 21.47
CA TRP A 180 -6.55 -22.04 20.01
C TRP A 180 -6.01 -23.28 19.29
N ALA A 181 -4.96 -23.92 19.80
CA ALA A 181 -4.34 -25.09 19.17
C ALA A 181 -5.28 -26.30 19.09
N THR A 182 -6.30 -26.36 19.96
CA THR A 182 -7.27 -27.47 20.04
C THR A 182 -8.70 -27.08 19.65
N GLY A 183 -8.92 -25.80 19.35
CA GLY A 183 -10.26 -25.23 19.16
C GLY A 183 -10.28 -24.10 18.13
N PRO A 184 -11.40 -23.36 18.03
CA PRO A 184 -11.46 -22.19 17.16
C PRO A 184 -10.57 -21.07 17.70
N ASN A 185 -9.90 -20.36 16.79
CA ASN A 185 -9.15 -19.15 17.10
C ASN A 185 -9.98 -17.93 16.74
N TYR A 186 -10.67 -17.37 17.74
CA TYR A 186 -11.33 -16.08 17.62
C TYR A 186 -10.49 -14.92 18.15
N GLY A 187 -9.21 -15.17 18.47
CA GLY A 187 -8.33 -14.18 19.07
C GLY A 187 -8.53 -14.00 20.57
N LEU A 188 -8.13 -12.83 21.04
CA LEU A 188 -8.16 -12.43 22.45
C LEU A 188 -8.72 -11.02 22.62
N GLN A 189 -9.22 -10.74 23.82
CA GLN A 189 -9.57 -9.41 24.28
C GLN A 189 -8.57 -8.95 25.33
N LEU A 190 -7.94 -7.81 25.11
CA LEU A 190 -7.20 -7.06 26.09
C LEU A 190 -8.14 -6.13 26.86
N ARG A 191 -7.97 -6.13 28.19
CA ARG A 191 -8.70 -5.21 29.06
C ARG A 191 -7.88 -4.84 30.29
N GLN A 192 -8.22 -3.68 30.82
CA GLN A 192 -7.78 -3.24 32.13
C GLN A 192 -8.61 -3.94 33.23
N GLN A 193 -8.02 -4.24 34.40
CA GLN A 193 -8.73 -4.93 35.51
C GLN A 193 -9.18 -4.02 36.66
N ASP A 194 -8.55 -2.87 36.82
CA ASP A 194 -8.85 -1.93 37.90
C ASP A 194 -9.79 -0.83 37.42
N PHE A 195 -10.83 -0.58 38.23
CA PHE A 195 -11.89 0.40 37.95
C PHE A 195 -11.55 1.84 38.42
N ASP A 196 -10.32 2.09 38.84
CA ASP A 196 -9.96 3.28 39.63
C ASP A 196 -8.89 4.16 38.96
N SER A 197 -8.71 4.06 37.64
CA SER A 197 -7.79 4.94 36.92
C SER A 197 -8.52 5.78 35.88
N ASP A 198 -8.41 7.10 35.99
CA ASP A 198 -8.84 8.02 34.94
C ASP A 198 -7.99 7.88 33.66
N ASP A 199 -6.84 7.22 33.73
CA ASP A 199 -5.90 7.04 32.62
C ASP A 199 -6.12 5.71 31.87
N GLY A 200 -6.22 5.77 30.54
CA GLY A 200 -6.18 4.59 29.68
C GLY A 200 -4.76 4.20 29.28
N GLN A 201 -4.60 3.00 28.72
CA GLN A 201 -3.39 2.57 28.03
C GLN A 201 -3.63 2.52 26.53
N ASP A 202 -2.72 3.11 25.76
CA ASP A 202 -2.75 3.07 24.30
C ASP A 202 -1.54 2.27 23.78
N PHE A 203 -1.78 1.41 22.80
CA PHE A 203 -0.77 0.62 22.08
C PHE A 203 -0.94 0.84 20.60
N TYR A 204 0.11 0.67 19.81
CA TYR A 204 -0.05 0.69 18.36
C TYR A 204 -0.84 -0.53 17.87
N SER A 205 -1.78 -0.31 16.94
CA SER A 205 -2.49 -1.38 16.23
C SER A 205 -1.71 -1.83 15.00
N ALA A 206 -2.18 -2.86 14.31
CA ALA A 206 -1.70 -3.26 12.99
C ALA A 206 -1.97 -2.18 11.92
N ASP A 207 -2.93 -1.29 12.16
CA ASP A 207 -3.17 -0.09 11.35
C ASP A 207 -2.20 1.06 11.65
N TYR A 208 -1.33 0.93 12.64
CA TYR A 208 -0.31 1.93 12.90
C TYR A 208 0.72 1.98 11.77
N LEU A 209 0.70 3.09 11.03
CA LEU A 209 1.61 3.34 9.91
C LEU A 209 2.99 3.76 10.43
N PHE A 210 3.96 2.87 10.33
CA PHE A 210 5.36 3.23 10.10
C PHE A 210 5.78 2.65 8.74
N CYS A 211 5.25 3.24 7.66
CA CYS A 211 5.67 2.87 6.31
C CYS A 211 6.98 3.59 5.98
N SER A 212 8.12 2.92 6.15
CA SER A 212 9.31 3.30 5.42
C SER A 212 9.36 2.46 4.15
N LEU A 213 8.88 3.02 3.05
CA LEU A 213 9.22 2.52 1.72
C LEU A 213 10.72 2.78 1.51
N SER A 214 11.50 1.74 1.21
CA SER A 214 12.94 1.90 0.97
C SER A 214 13.38 1.29 -0.36
N ILE A 215 14.40 1.93 -0.94
CA ILE A 215 15.27 1.33 -1.94
C ILE A 215 16.49 0.81 -1.18
N ASP A 216 16.62 -0.51 -1.10
CA ASP A 216 17.61 -1.18 -0.27
C ASP A 216 18.94 -1.36 -1.01
N ALA A 217 18.88 -1.48 -2.34
CA ALA A 217 20.04 -1.56 -3.21
C ALA A 217 19.81 -0.78 -4.51
N LEU A 218 20.88 -0.18 -5.03
CA LEU A 218 20.96 0.39 -6.38
C LEU A 218 22.33 0.05 -6.95
N GLU A 219 22.35 -0.76 -8.00
CA GLU A 219 23.54 -1.17 -8.74
C GLU A 219 23.46 -0.60 -10.16
N VAL A 220 24.55 0.00 -10.62
CA VAL A 220 24.66 0.57 -11.96
C VAL A 220 25.92 0.01 -12.60
N ALA A 221 25.78 -0.64 -13.75
CA ALA A 221 26.88 -1.20 -14.50
C ALA A 221 26.75 -0.83 -15.97
N GLN A 222 27.80 -0.27 -16.57
CA GLN A 222 27.84 -0.15 -18.03
C GLN A 222 28.16 -1.53 -18.62
N GLU A 223 27.48 -1.88 -19.71
CA GLU A 223 27.78 -3.10 -20.44
C GLU A 223 29.26 -3.10 -20.91
N THR A 224 29.92 -4.24 -20.79
CA THR A 224 31.35 -4.39 -21.10
C THR A 224 31.63 -5.24 -22.34
N GLU A 225 30.60 -5.57 -23.14
CA GLU A 225 30.74 -6.51 -24.26
C GLU A 225 31.50 -5.91 -25.46
N CYS A 226 31.83 -4.61 -25.44
CA CYS A 226 32.59 -3.92 -26.50
C CYS A 226 31.99 -4.13 -27.90
N ASP A 227 30.68 -4.32 -27.98
CA ASP A 227 29.90 -4.50 -29.19
C ASP A 227 29.47 -3.16 -29.82
N GLY A 228 29.71 -2.06 -29.11
CA GLY A 228 29.38 -0.70 -29.54
C GLY A 228 28.00 -0.25 -29.08
N GLU A 229 27.27 -1.06 -28.32
CA GLU A 229 26.09 -0.61 -27.61
C GLU A 229 26.52 0.16 -26.34
N ILE A 230 25.87 1.30 -26.09
CA ILE A 230 26.12 2.12 -24.91
C ILE A 230 24.97 1.86 -23.93
N LEU A 231 24.90 0.63 -23.43
CA LEU A 231 23.89 0.22 -22.48
C LEU A 231 24.39 0.38 -21.04
N VAL A 232 23.50 0.88 -20.18
CA VAL A 232 23.71 0.95 -18.74
C VAL A 232 22.68 0.04 -18.07
N GLU A 233 23.14 -1.06 -17.49
CA GLU A 233 22.34 -1.91 -16.61
C GLU A 233 22.11 -1.19 -15.28
N ILE A 234 20.85 -1.10 -14.88
CA ILE A 234 20.44 -0.54 -13.59
C ILE A 234 19.60 -1.59 -12.89
N CYS A 235 20.07 -2.03 -11.73
CA CYS A 235 19.33 -2.92 -10.85
C CYS A 235 19.00 -2.20 -9.54
N TYR A 236 17.79 -2.40 -9.02
CA TYR A 236 17.42 -1.89 -7.71
C TYR A 236 16.62 -2.92 -6.93
N GLU A 237 16.63 -2.80 -5.61
CA GLU A 237 15.78 -3.59 -4.71
C GLU A 237 14.87 -2.64 -3.94
N VAL A 238 13.57 -2.88 -4.02
CA VAL A 238 12.55 -2.08 -3.32
C VAL A 238 11.85 -2.95 -2.30
N SER A 239 11.75 -2.47 -1.06
CA SER A 239 10.97 -3.11 -0.02
C SER A 239 9.85 -2.19 0.46
N ASP A 240 8.64 -2.75 0.47
CA ASP A 240 7.49 -2.17 1.16
C ASP A 240 7.00 -3.21 2.18
N PRO A 241 7.06 -2.91 3.50
CA PRO A 241 6.58 -3.84 4.53
C PRO A 241 5.08 -4.13 4.41
N LEU A 242 4.32 -3.30 3.69
CA LEU A 242 2.90 -3.54 3.43
C LEU A 242 2.63 -4.52 2.29
N VAL A 243 3.65 -4.96 1.55
CA VAL A 243 3.53 -5.92 0.43
C VAL A 243 2.59 -5.43 -0.68
N ASP A 244 2.41 -4.11 -0.80
CA ASP A 244 1.65 -3.49 -1.88
C ASP A 244 2.54 -3.15 -3.07
N SER A 245 1.93 -2.92 -4.24
CA SER A 245 2.65 -2.40 -5.40
C SER A 245 3.20 -1.00 -5.11
N VAL A 246 4.45 -0.80 -5.52
CA VAL A 246 5.19 0.45 -5.41
C VAL A 246 5.42 1.00 -6.81
N PHE A 247 5.23 2.30 -7.00
CA PHE A 247 5.60 2.98 -8.24
C PHE A 247 7.07 3.39 -8.20
N THR A 248 7.88 2.89 -9.12
CA THR A 248 9.30 3.24 -9.25
C THR A 248 9.56 4.07 -10.50
N ALA A 249 10.48 5.05 -10.38
CA ALA A 249 10.80 5.96 -11.48
C ALA A 249 12.30 6.23 -11.57
N LEU A 250 12.82 6.26 -12.79
CA LEU A 250 14.21 6.59 -13.09
C LEU A 250 14.37 8.09 -13.39
N VAL A 251 15.40 8.70 -12.79
CA VAL A 251 15.87 10.03 -13.18
C VAL A 251 17.40 10.02 -13.27
N VAL A 252 17.92 10.49 -14.40
CA VAL A 252 19.37 10.58 -14.64
C VAL A 252 19.80 12.04 -14.75
N TYR A 253 20.96 12.36 -14.21
CA TYR A 253 21.61 13.66 -14.32
C TYR A 253 23.05 13.55 -14.80
N ASP A 254 23.50 14.50 -15.61
CA ASP A 254 24.91 14.80 -15.89
C ASP A 254 25.23 16.09 -15.12
N SER A 255 25.98 15.97 -14.03
CA SER A 255 26.14 17.03 -13.03
C SER A 255 24.79 17.53 -12.49
N THR A 256 24.27 18.66 -12.99
CA THR A 256 22.99 19.25 -12.60
C THR A 256 21.94 19.22 -13.71
N GLU A 257 22.34 18.84 -14.93
CA GLU A 257 21.45 18.78 -16.08
C GLU A 257 20.73 17.43 -16.09
N ARG A 258 19.40 17.45 -16.19
CA ARG A 258 18.61 16.22 -16.28
C ARG A 258 18.75 15.64 -17.69
N ILE A 259 19.14 14.38 -17.77
CA ILE A 259 19.18 13.62 -19.03
C ILE A 259 17.85 12.89 -19.20
N PRO A 260 17.19 12.99 -20.36
CA PRO A 260 16.05 12.12 -20.65
C PRO A 260 16.53 10.67 -20.74
N ALA A 261 15.97 9.79 -19.92
CA ALA A 261 16.22 8.34 -19.98
C ALA A 261 14.95 7.65 -20.51
N THR A 262 14.68 7.86 -21.78
CA THR A 262 13.43 7.45 -22.47
C THR A 262 13.54 6.08 -23.11
N THR A 263 14.74 5.65 -23.50
CA THR A 263 14.97 4.38 -24.18
C THR A 263 15.33 3.30 -23.15
N ILE A 264 14.32 2.80 -22.45
CA ILE A 264 14.44 1.73 -21.46
C ILE A 264 14.14 0.38 -22.10
N ARG A 265 15.08 -0.57 -21.95
CA ARG A 265 14.89 -1.97 -22.32
C ARG A 265 14.65 -2.78 -21.04
N GLU A 266 13.40 -3.17 -20.82
CA GLU A 266 13.02 -3.93 -19.63
C GLU A 266 13.34 -5.43 -19.73
N THR A 267 13.79 -5.92 -20.88
CA THR A 267 14.06 -7.35 -21.08
C THR A 267 15.45 -7.72 -20.56
N VAL A 268 15.58 -7.93 -19.25
CA VAL A 268 16.79 -8.48 -18.64
C VAL A 268 16.56 -9.97 -18.33
N PRO A 269 17.45 -10.89 -18.75
CA PRO A 269 17.31 -12.30 -18.43
C PRO A 269 17.16 -12.55 -16.91
N GLY A 270 16.04 -13.13 -16.51
CA GLY A 270 15.75 -13.43 -15.10
C GLY A 270 14.90 -12.38 -14.36
N TYR A 271 14.59 -11.24 -14.99
CA TYR A 271 13.76 -10.17 -14.41
C TYR A 271 12.56 -9.87 -15.33
N PRO A 272 11.39 -10.48 -15.08
CA PRO A 272 10.20 -10.24 -15.91
C PRO A 272 9.69 -8.80 -15.73
N SER A 273 9.29 -8.17 -16.84
CA SER A 273 8.60 -6.86 -16.82
C SER A 273 7.31 -6.88 -16.00
N PRO A 274 6.89 -5.73 -15.43
CA PRO A 274 7.55 -4.42 -15.49
C PRO A 274 8.74 -4.30 -14.54
N ASN A 275 9.79 -3.58 -14.97
CA ASN A 275 11.00 -3.31 -14.17
C ASN A 275 11.10 -1.84 -13.73
N LEU A 276 10.22 -0.96 -14.25
CA LEU A 276 9.93 0.38 -13.74
C LEU A 276 8.40 0.58 -13.67
N GLY A 277 7.93 1.62 -12.98
CA GLY A 277 6.50 1.86 -12.77
C GLY A 277 5.97 1.01 -11.61
N TRP A 278 4.76 0.45 -11.73
CA TRP A 278 4.17 -0.34 -10.65
C TRP A 278 4.81 -1.72 -10.56
N VAL A 279 5.60 -1.93 -9.51
CA VAL A 279 6.29 -3.17 -9.21
C VAL A 279 5.93 -3.67 -7.81
N SER A 280 5.98 -4.97 -7.57
CA SER A 280 5.90 -5.51 -6.21
C SER A 280 7.21 -5.25 -5.44
N PRO A 281 7.27 -5.47 -4.13
CA PRO A 281 8.55 -5.52 -3.43
C PRO A 281 9.44 -6.63 -3.99
N GLY A 282 10.72 -6.33 -4.24
CA GLY A 282 11.65 -7.24 -4.86
C GLY A 282 12.81 -6.55 -5.58
N ARG A 283 13.61 -7.35 -6.29
CA ARG A 283 14.73 -6.90 -7.11
C ARG A 283 14.33 -6.81 -8.57
N TYR A 284 14.68 -5.69 -9.20
CA TYR A 284 14.35 -5.35 -10.58
C TYR A 284 15.60 -4.90 -11.31
N CYS A 285 15.70 -5.23 -12.60
CA CYS A 285 16.82 -4.83 -13.45
C CYS A 285 16.30 -4.43 -14.83
N PHE A 286 16.88 -3.38 -15.41
CA PHE A 286 16.60 -2.95 -16.78
C PHE A 286 17.85 -2.31 -17.40
N TYR A 287 17.90 -2.21 -18.73
CA TYR A 287 18.94 -1.46 -19.43
C TYR A 287 18.42 -0.10 -19.85
N TRP A 288 19.24 0.94 -19.65
CA TRP A 288 19.06 2.24 -20.27
C TRP A 288 19.99 2.35 -21.48
N ASP A 289 19.41 2.62 -22.67
CA ASP A 289 20.18 2.87 -23.89
C ASP A 289 20.64 4.33 -23.92
N MET A 290 21.77 4.57 -23.25
CA MET A 290 22.39 5.90 -23.17
C MET A 290 22.86 6.37 -24.55
N GLY A 291 23.21 5.45 -25.46
CA GLY A 291 23.63 5.78 -26.82
C GLY A 291 22.51 6.45 -27.63
N ALA A 292 21.29 5.93 -27.49
CA ALA A 292 20.10 6.50 -28.11
C ALA A 292 19.70 7.85 -27.48
N ASP A 293 19.65 7.91 -26.14
CA ASP A 293 19.12 9.05 -25.42
C ASP A 293 20.12 10.21 -25.25
N TYR A 294 21.43 9.91 -25.25
CA TYR A 294 22.50 10.86 -24.93
C TYR A 294 23.73 10.68 -25.83
N SER A 295 23.47 10.59 -27.15
CA SER A 295 24.50 10.33 -28.16
C SER A 295 25.71 11.26 -28.10
N GLY A 296 26.89 10.70 -28.39
CA GLY A 296 28.15 11.47 -28.49
C GLY A 296 28.74 11.91 -27.15
N ARG A 297 28.17 11.48 -26.02
CA ARG A 297 28.71 11.74 -24.68
C ARG A 297 29.00 10.42 -23.96
N GLU A 298 30.28 10.09 -23.87
CA GLU A 298 30.81 9.06 -22.97
C GLU A 298 31.31 9.76 -21.70
N GLY A 299 30.38 10.25 -20.88
CA GLY A 299 30.71 10.87 -19.59
C GLY A 299 31.00 9.81 -18.53
N CYS A 300 31.94 10.07 -17.62
CA CYS A 300 32.18 9.18 -16.47
C CYS A 300 31.33 9.54 -15.24
N ASP A 301 30.60 10.66 -15.27
CA ASP A 301 30.04 11.30 -14.08
C ASP A 301 28.52 11.51 -14.21
N PHE A 302 27.78 10.40 -14.24
CA PHE A 302 26.31 10.46 -14.16
C PHE A 302 25.84 10.23 -12.73
N THR A 303 24.72 10.88 -12.37
CA THR A 303 23.94 10.56 -11.17
C THR A 303 22.65 9.87 -11.60
N VAL A 304 22.53 8.60 -11.25
CA VAL A 304 21.30 7.81 -11.41
C VAL A 304 20.49 7.87 -10.12
N LYS A 305 19.19 8.13 -10.24
CA LYS A 305 18.24 8.10 -9.11
C LYS A 305 17.07 7.20 -9.44
N ILE A 306 16.73 6.32 -8.51
CA ILE A 306 15.47 5.59 -8.49
C ILE A 306 14.61 6.20 -7.37
N GLY A 307 13.44 6.72 -7.75
CA GLY A 307 12.39 7.10 -6.81
C GLY A 307 11.43 5.92 -6.62
N ALA A 308 10.93 5.73 -5.40
CA ALA A 308 9.90 4.76 -5.09
C ALA A 308 8.76 5.47 -4.37
N HIS A 309 7.52 5.16 -4.75
CA HIS A 309 6.32 5.80 -4.22
C HIS A 309 5.27 4.74 -3.89
N ASN A 310 4.77 4.76 -2.66
CA ASN A 310 3.67 3.90 -2.22
C ASN A 310 2.33 4.42 -2.78
N SER A 311 1.43 3.49 -3.16
CA SER A 311 0.11 3.73 -3.75
C SER A 311 -0.87 4.57 -2.92
N THR A 312 -0.62 4.77 -1.62
CA THR A 312 -1.41 5.66 -0.76
C THR A 312 -1.18 7.14 -1.04
N ALA A 313 -0.06 7.50 -1.69
CA ALA A 313 0.05 8.79 -2.34
C ALA A 313 -0.64 8.66 -3.69
N SER A 314 -1.81 9.28 -3.82
CA SER A 314 -2.56 9.42 -5.09
C SER A 314 -1.73 10.22 -6.10
N ILE A 315 -0.69 9.60 -6.67
CA ILE A 315 0.11 10.20 -7.73
C ILE A 315 -0.59 9.81 -9.04
N LEU A 316 -1.38 10.74 -9.57
CA LEU A 316 -1.69 10.77 -10.98
C LEU A 316 -0.38 11.06 -11.72
N THR A 317 0.33 10.02 -12.15
CA THR A 317 1.52 10.19 -12.99
C THR A 317 1.04 10.36 -14.43
N VAL A 318 1.06 11.59 -14.93
CA VAL A 318 0.92 11.87 -16.36
C VAL A 318 2.26 11.50 -17.01
N THR A 319 2.35 10.30 -17.57
CA THR A 319 3.57 9.77 -18.21
C THR A 319 3.80 10.35 -19.60
N ASP A 320 2.72 10.76 -20.27
CA ASP A 320 2.76 11.41 -21.59
C ASP A 320 1.56 12.36 -21.78
N SER A 321 1.65 13.24 -22.77
CA SER A 321 0.56 14.12 -23.18
C SER A 321 0.57 14.28 -24.70
N PHE A 322 -0.56 14.02 -25.33
CA PHE A 322 -0.79 14.34 -26.73
C PHE A 322 -1.79 15.48 -26.86
N HIS A 323 -1.59 16.34 -27.85
CA HIS A 323 -2.43 17.53 -28.01
C HIS A 323 -3.74 17.18 -28.70
N ILE A 324 -4.83 17.16 -27.93
CA ILE A 324 -6.19 17.27 -28.46
C ILE A 324 -6.78 18.60 -27.96
N PRO A 325 -7.04 19.59 -28.85
CA PRO A 325 -7.66 20.83 -28.43
C PRO A 325 -9.05 20.55 -27.88
N ASP A 326 -9.35 21.06 -26.69
CA ASP A 326 -10.68 20.96 -26.07
C ASP A 326 -11.11 19.50 -25.74
N ALA A 327 -10.17 18.71 -25.21
CA ALA A 327 -10.48 17.38 -24.67
C ALA A 327 -11.36 17.52 -23.41
N GLU A 328 -12.44 16.74 -23.36
CA GLU A 328 -13.49 16.83 -22.33
C GLU A 328 -13.48 15.63 -21.37
N GLY A 329 -12.97 14.48 -21.81
CA GLY A 329 -12.95 13.24 -21.03
C GLY A 329 -11.98 12.22 -21.62
N VAL A 330 -11.54 11.28 -20.79
CA VAL A 330 -10.65 10.19 -21.19
C VAL A 330 -11.08 8.87 -20.53
N ALA A 331 -11.12 7.81 -21.32
CA ALA A 331 -11.42 6.46 -20.88
C ALA A 331 -10.40 5.45 -21.43
N TRP A 332 -10.26 4.31 -20.75
CA TRP A 332 -9.33 3.23 -21.11
C TRP A 332 -10.10 1.91 -21.18
N ASP A 333 -10.03 1.22 -22.33
CA ASP A 333 -10.74 -0.04 -22.53
C ASP A 333 -9.89 -1.30 -22.25
N GLY A 334 -8.61 -1.14 -21.97
CA GLY A 334 -7.65 -2.25 -21.84
C GLY A 334 -6.67 -2.37 -23.02
N GLU A 335 -6.94 -1.69 -24.13
CA GLU A 335 -6.13 -1.70 -25.37
C GLU A 335 -5.86 -0.28 -25.92
N ASP A 336 -6.88 0.60 -25.96
CA ASP A 336 -6.82 1.95 -26.49
C ASP A 336 -7.39 3.02 -25.55
N LEU A 337 -6.89 4.25 -25.72
CA LEU A 337 -7.43 5.43 -25.07
C LEU A 337 -8.59 6.00 -25.89
N TRP A 338 -9.70 6.28 -25.21
CA TRP A 338 -10.86 6.94 -25.78
C TRP A 338 -10.91 8.38 -25.26
N VAL A 339 -10.80 9.36 -26.16
CA VAL A 339 -10.83 10.79 -25.80
C VAL A 339 -12.04 11.45 -26.42
N THR A 340 -12.90 12.01 -25.57
CA THR A 340 -14.00 12.87 -26.01
C THR A 340 -13.50 14.29 -26.18
N ARG A 341 -13.99 14.96 -27.23
CA ARG A 341 -13.63 16.33 -27.57
C ARG A 341 -14.87 17.13 -27.92
N SER A 342 -14.95 18.34 -27.40
CA SER A 342 -15.85 19.37 -27.91
C SER A 342 -15.21 20.10 -29.09
N TRP A 343 -15.97 20.28 -30.16
CA TRP A 343 -15.56 21.07 -31.30
C TRP A 343 -16.61 22.17 -31.53
N TYR A 344 -16.19 23.40 -31.23
CA TYR A 344 -17.01 24.59 -31.42
C TYR A 344 -17.12 24.96 -32.90
N VAL A 345 -18.23 24.57 -33.54
CA VAL A 345 -18.69 25.17 -34.80
C VAL A 345 -19.97 25.94 -34.51
N SER A 346 -19.83 27.23 -34.18
CA SER A 346 -20.97 28.15 -34.00
C SER A 346 -22.10 27.86 -35.00
N PRO A 347 -23.35 27.60 -34.56
CA PRO A 347 -23.91 27.82 -33.21
C PRO A 347 -23.84 26.65 -32.22
N ASP A 348 -23.38 25.46 -32.61
CA ASP A 348 -23.49 24.24 -31.81
C ASP A 348 -22.12 23.61 -31.52
N ASP A 349 -21.94 23.07 -30.31
CA ASP A 349 -20.80 22.22 -29.98
C ASP A 349 -21.06 20.81 -30.50
N THR A 350 -20.19 20.36 -31.39
CA THR A 350 -20.17 18.98 -31.90
C THR A 350 -19.21 18.16 -31.06
N GLN A 351 -19.57 16.92 -30.71
CA GLN A 351 -18.65 16.04 -30.00
C GLN A 351 -18.03 14.98 -30.90
N ARG A 352 -16.74 14.73 -30.67
CA ARG A 352 -15.98 13.68 -31.34
C ARG A 352 -15.39 12.74 -30.31
N VAL A 353 -15.34 11.46 -30.66
CA VAL A 353 -14.73 10.42 -29.84
C VAL A 353 -13.53 9.89 -30.61
N TYR A 354 -12.34 10.15 -30.10
CA TYR A 354 -11.09 9.66 -30.69
C TYR A 354 -10.69 8.36 -30.03
N ARG A 355 -10.34 7.37 -30.85
CA ARG A 355 -9.57 6.22 -30.41
C ARG A 355 -8.10 6.57 -30.62
N VAL A 356 -7.28 6.40 -29.59
CA VAL A 356 -5.88 6.80 -29.56
C VAL A 356 -5.04 5.64 -29.08
N ASP A 357 -3.99 5.33 -29.85
CA ASP A 357 -2.99 4.36 -29.42
C ASP A 357 -2.23 4.93 -28.21
N PRO A 358 -2.25 4.24 -27.05
CA PRO A 358 -1.64 4.73 -25.82
C PRO A 358 -0.10 4.78 -25.87
N VAL A 359 0.52 4.08 -26.83
CA VAL A 359 1.98 3.99 -26.99
C VAL A 359 2.47 4.98 -28.03
N THR A 360 1.82 5.03 -29.19
CA THR A 360 2.27 5.88 -30.31
C THR A 360 1.62 7.27 -30.32
N HIS A 361 0.53 7.45 -29.59
CA HIS A 361 -0.35 8.62 -29.63
C HIS A 361 -0.98 8.89 -31.01
N GLU A 362 -0.97 7.91 -31.91
CA GLU A 362 -1.65 8.02 -33.18
C GLU A 362 -3.17 7.95 -32.95
N ILE A 363 -3.89 8.91 -33.53
CA ILE A 363 -5.36 8.88 -33.57
C ILE A 363 -5.76 7.94 -34.69
N TYR A 364 -6.51 6.89 -34.35
CA TYR A 364 -6.93 5.92 -35.35
C TYR A 364 -7.92 6.54 -36.36
N PRO A 365 -7.85 6.14 -37.64
CA PRO A 365 -8.75 6.64 -38.70
C PRO A 365 -10.23 6.32 -38.49
N ASP A 366 -10.55 5.33 -37.66
CA ASP A 366 -11.89 4.88 -37.31
C ASP A 366 -12.51 5.65 -36.12
N SER A 367 -11.86 6.73 -35.67
CA SER A 367 -12.42 7.65 -34.67
C SER A 367 -13.81 8.16 -35.05
N CYS A 368 -14.72 8.22 -34.08
CA CYS A 368 -16.12 8.54 -34.30
C CYS A 368 -16.38 10.04 -34.40
N VAL A 369 -16.99 10.45 -35.51
CA VAL A 369 -17.54 11.78 -35.69
C VAL A 369 -19.03 11.73 -35.33
N ALA A 370 -19.38 12.23 -34.15
CA ALA A 370 -20.73 12.17 -33.58
C ALA A 370 -21.39 13.55 -33.55
N ASP A 371 -21.14 14.37 -34.58
CA ASP A 371 -21.44 15.80 -34.62
C ASP A 371 -22.94 16.14 -34.37
N GLU A 372 -23.87 15.20 -34.60
CA GLU A 372 -25.32 15.39 -34.37
C GLU A 372 -25.89 14.64 -33.15
N LEU A 373 -25.12 13.73 -32.53
CA LEU A 373 -25.62 12.86 -31.44
C LEU A 373 -25.60 13.56 -30.08
N PHE A 374 -24.65 14.48 -29.88
CA PHE A 374 -24.42 15.16 -28.61
C PHE A 374 -24.50 16.68 -28.80
N ALA A 375 -25.70 17.20 -29.01
CA ALA A 375 -25.92 18.66 -29.04
C ALA A 375 -25.92 19.23 -27.61
N GLY A 376 -24.81 19.84 -27.19
CA GLY A 376 -24.66 20.45 -25.85
C GLY A 376 -23.29 20.23 -25.21
N TYR A 377 -22.91 21.10 -24.27
CA TYR A 377 -21.60 21.10 -23.61
C TYR A 377 -21.32 19.86 -22.73
N THR A 378 -20.03 19.58 -22.52
CA THR A 378 -19.39 18.59 -21.64
C THR A 378 -19.76 17.14 -21.90
N ALA A 379 -18.74 16.36 -22.27
CA ALA A 379 -18.77 14.93 -22.10
C ALA A 379 -17.48 14.40 -21.51
N ASP A 380 -17.50 14.25 -20.21
CA ASP A 380 -16.63 13.26 -19.59
C ASP A 380 -17.05 11.86 -20.07
N CYS A 381 -16.10 10.93 -20.09
CA CYS A 381 -16.36 9.56 -20.50
C CYS A 381 -15.69 8.54 -19.60
N VAL A 382 -16.25 7.33 -19.55
CA VAL A 382 -15.69 6.20 -18.82
C VAL A 382 -15.95 4.93 -19.60
N TRP A 383 -14.98 4.01 -19.60
CA TRP A 383 -15.18 2.68 -20.15
C TRP A 383 -15.71 1.76 -19.05
N HIS A 384 -16.83 1.08 -19.30
CA HIS A 384 -17.43 0.16 -18.34
C HIS A 384 -18.31 -0.87 -19.04
N ASP A 385 -18.20 -2.14 -18.63
CA ASP A 385 -18.94 -3.27 -19.18
C ASP A 385 -18.84 -3.37 -20.72
N ASP A 386 -17.62 -3.26 -21.25
CA ASP A 386 -17.29 -3.29 -22.69
C ASP A 386 -17.98 -2.20 -23.53
N HIS A 387 -18.34 -1.08 -22.91
CA HIS A 387 -18.91 0.07 -23.60
C HIS A 387 -18.30 1.37 -23.11
N LEU A 388 -18.29 2.36 -24.00
CA LEU A 388 -17.97 3.72 -23.65
C LEU A 388 -19.24 4.40 -23.13
N TRP A 389 -19.19 4.91 -21.91
CA TRP A 389 -20.26 5.72 -21.34
C TRP A 389 -19.88 7.18 -21.44
N ILE A 390 -20.76 7.99 -22.04
CA ILE A 390 -20.51 9.39 -22.35
C ILE A 390 -21.55 10.22 -21.62
N MET A 391 -21.12 11.17 -20.79
CA MET A 391 -22.03 12.10 -20.15
C MET A 391 -22.39 13.20 -21.15
N GLY A 392 -23.65 13.40 -21.52
CA GLY A 392 -24.03 14.61 -22.25
C GLY A 392 -24.47 15.68 -21.27
N GLY A 393 -23.77 16.82 -21.24
CA GLY A 393 -24.25 17.97 -20.51
C GLY A 393 -25.45 18.59 -21.23
N GLY A 394 -26.48 18.87 -20.45
CA GLY A 394 -27.65 19.54 -20.98
C GLY A 394 -27.37 21.01 -21.23
N LEU A 395 -27.96 21.56 -22.30
CA LEU A 395 -28.23 23.01 -22.35
C LEU A 395 -28.94 23.42 -21.05
N SER A 396 -28.91 24.70 -20.65
CA SER A 396 -29.41 25.19 -19.34
C SER A 396 -30.86 24.81 -18.94
N ALA A 397 -31.63 24.17 -19.83
CA ALA A 397 -32.96 23.60 -19.60
C ALA A 397 -33.06 22.06 -19.68
N GLN A 398 -31.98 21.34 -20.04
CA GLN A 398 -31.91 19.89 -20.14
C GLN A 398 -31.10 19.31 -18.97
N ARG A 399 -31.57 18.19 -18.40
CA ARG A 399 -30.81 17.47 -17.37
C ARG A 399 -29.66 16.72 -18.06
N ALA A 400 -28.51 16.64 -17.40
CA ALA A 400 -27.42 15.78 -17.82
C ALA A 400 -27.93 14.34 -18.00
N LYS A 401 -27.50 13.69 -19.08
CA LYS A 401 -27.81 12.28 -19.38
C LYS A 401 -26.50 11.52 -19.49
N LEU A 402 -26.52 10.25 -19.11
CA LEU A 402 -25.45 9.32 -19.39
C LEU A 402 -25.89 8.47 -20.57
N PHE A 403 -25.08 8.42 -21.61
CA PHE A 403 -25.35 7.66 -22.82
C PHE A 403 -24.41 6.47 -22.90
N LYS A 404 -24.95 5.31 -23.25
CA LYS A 404 -24.15 4.16 -23.63
C LYS A 404 -23.79 4.30 -25.11
N PHE A 405 -22.50 4.38 -25.43
CA PHE A 405 -21.98 4.61 -26.76
C PHE A 405 -21.27 3.36 -27.28
N ASP A 406 -21.68 2.91 -28.47
CA ASP A 406 -20.99 1.84 -29.20
C ASP A 406 -19.97 2.47 -30.15
N ALA A 407 -18.70 2.34 -29.78
CA ALA A 407 -17.59 2.89 -30.54
C ALA A 407 -17.36 2.19 -31.89
N SER A 408 -17.80 0.95 -32.06
CA SER A 408 -17.65 0.21 -33.33
C SER A 408 -18.60 0.71 -34.42
N THR A 409 -19.76 1.23 -34.00
CA THR A 409 -20.79 1.76 -34.91
C THR A 409 -20.91 3.28 -34.85
N CYS A 410 -20.25 3.92 -33.89
CA CYS A 410 -20.34 5.35 -33.60
C CYS A 410 -21.78 5.80 -33.29
N THR A 411 -22.52 5.01 -32.50
CA THR A 411 -23.93 5.29 -32.17
C THR A 411 -24.24 5.21 -30.67
N ILE A 412 -25.28 5.92 -30.24
CA ILE A 412 -25.86 5.78 -28.90
C ILE A 412 -26.76 4.54 -28.90
N VAL A 413 -26.55 3.63 -27.95
CA VAL A 413 -27.32 2.39 -27.80
C VAL A 413 -28.32 2.43 -26.64
N ASP A 414 -28.12 3.29 -25.63
CA ASP A 414 -29.04 3.52 -24.50
C ASP A 414 -28.91 4.96 -23.95
#